data_AF-A0A7W2HVY7-F1
#
_entry.id   AF-A0A7W2HVY7-F1
#
_cell.length_a   1.000
_cell.length_b   1.000
_cell.length_c   1.000
_cell.angle_alpha   90.00
_cell.angle_beta   90.00
_cell.angle_gamma   90.00
#
_symmetry.space_group_name_H-M   'P 1'
#
loop_
_entity.id
_entity.type
_entity.pdbx_description
1 polymer ?
#
loop_
_entity_poly.entity_id
_entity_poly.type
_entity_poly.pdbx_seq_one_letter_code
_entity_poly.pdbx_strand_id
1 'polypeptide(L)'
;MSNRPRTSSTVQEGPTLPAPRGPLSTAVLHRLRHPGVPHPAPDTATADPYGEDLQLALYTCYELHYRGFEGVDADLEWDPALLGLRAALEERFLTALRADTPAHKTLSDALEDLLVEPVDTPGAPTATGVSHFLRDEGAPEHLREYAAHRSLYHLKEADPHAWVLPRLWGRAKAAMAAVEFDEYGGGRPERVHARLFADLMTDLDLDTGYGHYLDATCAEMLANVNLMSLFGLHRGLRGALVGHFATVEITSSPGSRRLAEAMRRAGAGPAARFFYDEHVEADAVHEQIVRRDVIGGLLEQEPELEEDVTFGIDATEYLEGRFGERLLAAWRAGRSSLRTPLPPAPEALVGASRTGQDI
;
A
#
# COMPACT_ATOMS: atom_id res chain seq x y z
N MET A 1 -22.00 -37.78 25.13
CA MET A 1 -21.04 -36.97 24.35
C MET A 1 -21.18 -35.54 24.83
N SER A 2 -20.12 -35.03 25.46
CA SER A 2 -20.15 -33.84 26.31
C SER A 2 -20.21 -32.55 25.48
N ASN A 3 -21.24 -31.75 25.73
CA ASN A 3 -21.42 -30.41 25.20
C ASN A 3 -20.48 -29.46 25.96
N ARG A 4 -19.34 -29.10 25.36
CA ARG A 4 -18.49 -28.03 25.92
C ARG A 4 -18.96 -26.68 25.37
N PRO A 5 -19.24 -25.68 26.20
CA PRO A 5 -19.49 -24.33 25.74
C PRO A 5 -18.18 -23.77 25.14
N ARG A 6 -18.24 -23.20 23.93
CA ARG A 6 -17.14 -22.37 23.41
C ARG A 6 -17.16 -21.04 24.15
N THR A 7 -16.52 -21.01 25.32
CA THR A 7 -16.08 -19.77 25.94
C THR A 7 -14.59 -19.61 25.64
N SER A 8 -14.29 -18.94 24.53
CA SER A 8 -13.06 -18.17 24.37
C SER A 8 -13.44 -16.88 23.66
N SER A 9 -13.79 -15.84 24.42
CA SER A 9 -13.68 -14.47 23.93
C SER A 9 -12.19 -14.17 23.81
N THR A 10 -11.56 -14.66 22.74
CA THR A 10 -10.33 -14.04 22.27
C THR A 10 -10.75 -12.67 21.78
N VAL A 11 -10.33 -11.63 22.48
CA VAL A 11 -10.35 -10.26 21.96
C VAL A 11 -9.71 -10.34 20.57
N GLN A 12 -10.46 -10.00 19.54
CA GLN A 12 -10.00 -10.12 18.17
C GLN A 12 -9.02 -8.99 17.90
N GLU A 13 -7.76 -9.34 17.59
CA GLU A 13 -6.71 -8.40 17.20
C GLU A 13 -6.95 -7.93 15.76
N GLY A 14 -7.78 -6.91 15.57
CA GLY A 14 -8.01 -6.26 14.29
C GLY A 14 -8.56 -4.84 14.48
N PRO A 15 -8.49 -3.95 13.47
CA PRO A 15 -9.05 -2.61 13.55
C PRO A 15 -10.55 -2.66 13.80
N THR A 16 -11.08 -1.57 14.35
CA THR A 16 -12.52 -1.32 14.34
C THR A 16 -13.02 -1.14 12.91
N LEU A 17 -14.25 -1.55 12.64
CA LEU A 17 -14.90 -1.29 11.35
C LEU A 17 -14.97 0.22 11.06
N PRO A 18 -14.62 0.68 9.84
CA PRO A 18 -14.62 2.10 9.49
C PRO A 18 -16.04 2.69 9.39
N ALA A 19 -16.12 4.01 9.31
CA ALA A 19 -17.34 4.70 8.94
C ALA A 19 -17.62 4.55 7.43
N PRO A 20 -18.87 4.23 7.02
CA PRO A 20 -19.21 4.13 5.60
C PRO A 20 -19.02 5.47 4.88
N ARG A 21 -18.54 5.40 3.62
CA ARG A 21 -18.33 6.55 2.73
C ARG A 21 -19.39 6.64 1.62
N GLY A 22 -20.36 5.73 1.60
CA GLY A 22 -21.49 5.74 0.67
C GLY A 22 -22.27 4.41 0.69
N PRO A 23 -23.18 4.19 -0.28
CA PRO A 23 -24.02 2.99 -0.35
C PRO A 23 -23.26 1.66 -0.43
N LEU A 24 -22.11 1.61 -1.12
CA LEU A 24 -21.32 0.38 -1.32
C LEU A 24 -20.68 -0.08 -0.01
N SER A 25 -19.92 0.83 0.62
CA SER A 25 -19.30 0.59 1.93
C SER A 25 -20.35 0.37 3.01
N THR A 26 -21.51 1.03 2.94
CA THR A 26 -22.66 0.74 3.85
C THR A 26 -23.13 -0.71 3.71
N ALA A 27 -23.29 -1.21 2.49
CA ALA A 27 -23.75 -2.58 2.25
C ALA A 27 -22.75 -3.62 2.75
N VAL A 28 -21.45 -3.41 2.49
CA VAL A 28 -20.37 -4.26 3.02
C VAL A 28 -20.38 -4.27 4.55
N LEU A 29 -20.33 -3.10 5.18
CA LEU A 29 -20.30 -2.97 6.64
C LEU A 29 -21.57 -3.52 7.31
N HIS A 30 -22.73 -3.35 6.69
CA HIS A 30 -23.97 -3.97 7.16
C HIS A 30 -23.85 -5.50 7.14
N ARG A 31 -23.32 -6.08 6.06
CA ARG A 31 -23.14 -7.53 5.94
C ARG A 31 -22.20 -8.08 7.02
N LEU A 32 -21.11 -7.37 7.31
CA LEU A 32 -20.16 -7.76 8.35
C LEU A 32 -20.77 -7.69 9.76
N ARG A 33 -21.60 -6.68 10.04
CA ARG A 33 -22.26 -6.52 11.35
C ARG A 33 -23.45 -7.46 11.54
N HIS A 34 -24.13 -7.81 10.46
CA HIS A 34 -25.40 -8.54 10.48
C HIS A 34 -25.38 -9.68 9.46
N PRO A 35 -24.52 -10.70 9.66
CA PRO A 35 -24.41 -11.82 8.74
C PRO A 35 -25.75 -12.56 8.62
N GLY A 36 -26.11 -12.94 7.40
CA GLY A 36 -27.40 -13.55 7.08
C GLY A 36 -28.57 -12.57 6.91
N VAL A 37 -28.45 -11.31 7.33
CA VAL A 37 -29.51 -10.30 7.17
C VAL A 37 -29.41 -9.67 5.77
N PRO A 38 -30.49 -9.70 4.95
CA PRO A 38 -30.51 -9.04 3.65
C PRO A 38 -30.32 -7.53 3.77
N HIS A 39 -29.57 -6.94 2.84
CA HIS A 39 -29.44 -5.50 2.65
C HIS A 39 -29.68 -5.18 1.16
N PRO A 40 -30.31 -4.04 0.82
CA PRO A 40 -30.41 -3.62 -0.58
C PRO A 40 -29.04 -3.65 -1.27
N ALA A 41 -28.95 -4.33 -2.41
CA ALA A 41 -27.73 -4.35 -3.21
C ALA A 41 -27.55 -2.97 -3.87
N PRO A 42 -26.45 -2.27 -3.60
CA PRO A 42 -26.14 -1.01 -4.28
C PRO A 42 -25.75 -1.29 -5.74
N ASP A 43 -25.98 -0.31 -6.61
CA ASP A 43 -25.56 -0.38 -8.02
C ASP A 43 -24.04 -0.15 -8.12
N THR A 44 -23.30 -1.20 -8.45
CA THR A 44 -21.84 -1.14 -8.64
C THR A 44 -21.46 -0.58 -10.02
N ALA A 45 -22.35 -0.66 -11.02
CA ALA A 45 -22.02 -0.31 -12.40
C ALA A 45 -21.83 1.20 -12.59
N THR A 46 -22.57 2.01 -11.83
CA THR A 46 -22.47 3.47 -11.87
C THR A 46 -21.46 4.06 -10.87
N ALA A 47 -20.82 3.21 -10.07
CA ALA A 47 -19.87 3.67 -9.05
C ALA A 47 -18.63 4.31 -9.68
N ASP A 48 -18.09 5.33 -9.02
CA ASP A 48 -16.77 5.88 -9.33
C ASP A 48 -15.71 4.81 -8.99
N PRO A 49 -14.96 4.28 -9.98
CA PRO A 49 -13.99 3.22 -9.77
C PRO A 49 -12.81 3.64 -8.90
N TYR A 50 -12.53 4.94 -8.75
CA TYR A 50 -11.47 5.45 -7.86
C TYR A 50 -12.03 6.22 -6.67
N GLY A 51 -13.36 6.18 -6.49
CA GLY A 51 -14.06 6.96 -5.49
C GLY A 51 -13.99 6.35 -4.09
N GLU A 52 -14.17 7.23 -3.10
CA GLU A 52 -14.13 6.94 -1.66
C GLU A 52 -15.01 5.78 -1.22
N ASP A 53 -16.22 5.65 -1.79
CA ASP A 53 -17.15 4.59 -1.40
C ASP A 53 -16.72 3.21 -1.91
N LEU A 54 -16.38 3.10 -3.20
CA LEU A 54 -15.95 1.84 -3.81
C LEU A 54 -14.62 1.36 -3.21
N GLN A 55 -13.66 2.28 -3.06
CA GLN A 55 -12.33 1.91 -2.57
C GLN A 55 -12.35 1.51 -1.08
N LEU A 56 -13.18 2.15 -0.25
CA LEU A 56 -13.37 1.69 1.13
C LEU A 56 -14.09 0.33 1.19
N ALA A 57 -15.09 0.12 0.33
CA ALA A 57 -15.80 -1.16 0.25
C ALA A 57 -14.85 -2.30 -0.13
N LEU A 58 -14.01 -2.11 -1.16
CA LEU A 58 -12.98 -3.07 -1.56
C LEU A 58 -11.96 -3.34 -0.44
N TYR A 59 -11.42 -2.29 0.17
CA TYR A 59 -10.45 -2.42 1.27
C TYR A 59 -11.04 -3.28 2.40
N THR A 60 -12.27 -2.98 2.82
CA THR A 60 -12.97 -3.73 3.86
C THR A 60 -13.17 -5.19 3.49
N CYS A 61 -13.45 -5.50 2.22
CA CYS A 61 -13.55 -6.87 1.75
C CYS A 61 -12.19 -7.61 1.72
N TYR A 62 -11.10 -6.90 1.41
CA TYR A 62 -9.76 -7.49 1.36
C TYR A 62 -9.16 -7.75 2.74
N GLU A 63 -9.44 -6.90 3.74
CA GLU A 63 -8.94 -7.10 5.11
C GLU A 63 -9.38 -8.43 5.73
N LEU A 64 -10.47 -9.04 5.26
CA LEU A 64 -10.88 -10.38 5.68
C LEU A 64 -9.89 -11.49 5.30
N HIS A 65 -9.04 -11.26 4.30
CA HIS A 65 -7.97 -12.18 3.91
C HIS A 65 -6.65 -11.91 4.65
N TYR A 66 -6.63 -10.93 5.56
CA TYR A 66 -5.49 -10.58 6.39
C TYR A 66 -5.85 -10.76 7.88
N ARG A 67 -5.92 -9.67 8.66
CA ARG A 67 -6.23 -9.72 10.11
C ARG A 67 -7.72 -9.60 10.42
N GLY A 68 -8.56 -9.28 9.43
CA GLY A 68 -9.98 -9.00 9.62
C GLY A 68 -10.21 -7.73 10.46
N PHE A 69 -11.39 -7.66 11.08
CA PHE A 69 -11.81 -6.54 11.94
C PHE A 69 -12.26 -7.04 13.30
N GLU A 70 -12.17 -6.18 14.32
CA GLU A 70 -12.67 -6.48 15.65
C GLU A 70 -14.17 -6.85 15.62
N GLY A 71 -14.50 -8.03 16.16
CA GLY A 71 -15.88 -8.50 16.30
C GLY A 71 -16.52 -9.02 15.01
N VAL A 72 -15.75 -9.18 13.93
CA VAL A 72 -16.21 -9.75 12.65
C VAL A 72 -15.84 -11.22 12.59
N ASP A 73 -16.82 -12.09 12.33
CA ASP A 73 -16.62 -13.54 12.21
C ASP A 73 -15.65 -13.85 11.04
N ALA A 74 -14.62 -14.66 11.32
CA ALA A 74 -13.60 -15.05 10.35
C ALA A 74 -14.18 -15.86 9.18
N ASP A 75 -15.28 -16.59 9.38
CA ASP A 75 -15.93 -17.35 8.31
C ASP A 75 -16.53 -16.43 7.21
N LEU A 76 -16.68 -15.12 7.49
CA LEU A 76 -17.15 -14.13 6.51
C LEU A 76 -16.16 -13.85 5.38
N GLU A 77 -14.89 -14.27 5.52
CA GLU A 77 -13.94 -14.33 4.40
C GLU A 77 -14.55 -15.06 3.19
N TRP A 78 -15.39 -16.07 3.44
CA TRP A 78 -16.02 -16.91 2.43
C TRP A 78 -17.54 -16.73 2.31
N ASP A 79 -18.10 -15.63 2.84
CA ASP A 79 -19.53 -15.35 2.71
C ASP A 79 -19.93 -15.15 1.23
N PRO A 80 -20.84 -15.96 0.65
CA PRO A 80 -21.12 -15.89 -0.78
C PRO A 80 -21.69 -14.55 -1.26
N ALA A 81 -22.47 -13.88 -0.42
CA ALA A 81 -23.04 -12.58 -0.78
C ALA A 81 -21.96 -11.48 -0.79
N LEU A 82 -21.05 -11.52 0.19
CA LEU A 82 -19.91 -10.62 0.24
C LEU A 82 -18.93 -10.85 -0.93
N LEU A 83 -18.63 -12.11 -1.25
CA LEU A 83 -17.81 -12.46 -2.41
C LEU A 83 -18.44 -12.00 -3.72
N GLY A 84 -19.76 -12.13 -3.87
CA GLY A 84 -20.49 -11.62 -5.04
C GLY A 84 -20.41 -10.10 -5.17
N LEU A 85 -20.57 -9.36 -4.07
CA LEU A 85 -20.40 -7.90 -4.07
C LEU A 85 -18.96 -7.50 -4.37
N ARG A 86 -17.97 -8.16 -3.74
CA ARG A 86 -16.56 -7.89 -4.01
C ARG A 86 -16.22 -8.09 -5.49
N ALA A 87 -16.64 -9.21 -6.09
CA ALA A 87 -16.38 -9.48 -7.50
C ALA A 87 -16.90 -8.38 -8.43
N ALA A 88 -18.09 -7.82 -8.15
CA ALA A 88 -18.64 -6.71 -8.93
C ALA A 88 -17.88 -5.39 -8.75
N LEU A 89 -17.34 -5.13 -7.54
CA LEU A 89 -16.48 -3.98 -7.28
C LEU A 89 -15.10 -4.13 -7.95
N GLU A 90 -14.53 -5.33 -7.89
CA GLU A 90 -13.26 -5.70 -8.54
C GLU A 90 -13.36 -5.55 -10.05
N GLU A 91 -14.44 -6.06 -10.67
CA GLU A 91 -14.69 -5.90 -12.11
C GLU A 91 -14.75 -4.43 -12.50
N ARG A 92 -15.45 -3.60 -11.73
CA ARG A 92 -15.55 -2.16 -11.98
C ARG A 92 -14.19 -1.47 -11.90
N PHE A 93 -13.41 -1.78 -10.86
CA PHE A 93 -12.09 -1.19 -10.63
C PHE A 93 -11.07 -1.66 -11.68
N LEU A 94 -10.96 -2.96 -11.93
CA LEU A 94 -10.04 -3.53 -12.92
C LEU A 94 -10.36 -3.04 -14.35
N THR A 95 -11.63 -2.94 -14.70
CA THR A 95 -12.05 -2.38 -16.00
C THR A 95 -11.56 -0.94 -16.17
N ALA A 96 -11.68 -0.12 -15.13
CA ALA A 96 -11.20 1.25 -15.17
C ALA A 96 -9.68 1.32 -15.25
N LEU A 97 -8.96 0.53 -14.44
CA LEU A 97 -7.50 0.45 -14.50
C LEU A 97 -7.01 0.11 -15.90
N ARG A 98 -7.58 -0.89 -16.56
CA ARG A 98 -7.22 -1.26 -17.93
C ARG A 98 -7.52 -0.18 -18.97
N ALA A 99 -8.53 0.67 -18.71
CA ALA A 99 -8.91 1.74 -19.64
C ALA A 99 -8.09 3.02 -19.44
N ASP A 100 -7.77 3.38 -18.20
CA ASP A 100 -7.21 4.68 -17.85
C ASP A 100 -5.69 4.68 -17.69
N THR A 101 -5.09 3.51 -17.47
CA THR A 101 -3.65 3.36 -17.29
C THR A 101 -2.92 3.58 -18.62
N PRO A 102 -1.98 4.54 -18.72
CA PRO A 102 -1.12 4.68 -19.88
C PRO A 102 -0.30 3.40 -20.08
N ALA A 103 -0.46 2.73 -21.22
CA ALA A 103 0.20 1.46 -21.48
C ALA A 103 1.55 1.66 -22.18
N HIS A 104 2.60 1.11 -21.59
CA HIS A 104 3.87 0.92 -22.30
C HIS A 104 3.68 -0.11 -23.43
N LYS A 105 4.50 0.01 -24.49
CA LYS A 105 4.40 -0.91 -25.65
C LYS A 105 5.05 -2.25 -25.38
N THR A 106 6.11 -2.26 -24.56
CA THR A 106 6.88 -3.45 -24.22
C THR A 106 7.26 -3.40 -22.74
N LEU A 107 7.55 -4.57 -22.17
CA LEU A 107 8.07 -4.64 -20.81
C LEU A 107 9.44 -3.95 -20.69
N SER A 108 10.24 -3.95 -21.76
CA SER A 108 11.53 -3.25 -21.76
C SER A 108 11.34 -1.75 -21.57
N ASP A 109 10.38 -1.14 -22.28
CA ASP A 109 10.08 0.29 -22.14
C ASP A 109 9.66 0.61 -20.70
N ALA A 110 8.74 -0.18 -20.12
CA ALA A 110 8.27 0.01 -18.75
C ALA A 110 9.41 -0.13 -17.71
N LEU A 111 10.28 -1.14 -17.86
CA LEU A 111 11.41 -1.33 -16.96
C LEU A 111 12.49 -0.24 -17.13
N GLU A 112 12.70 0.26 -18.35
CA GLU A 112 13.63 1.36 -18.62
C GLU A 112 13.16 2.63 -17.91
N ASP A 113 11.88 2.98 -18.02
CA ASP A 113 11.33 4.18 -17.38
C ASP A 113 11.44 4.12 -15.84
N LEU A 114 11.21 2.95 -15.22
CA LEU A 114 11.42 2.75 -13.77
C LEU A 114 12.86 3.00 -13.31
N LEU A 115 13.86 2.76 -14.18
CA LEU A 115 15.28 2.93 -13.86
C LEU A 115 15.75 4.38 -14.05
N VAL A 116 14.99 5.21 -14.75
CA VAL A 116 15.33 6.61 -14.95
C VAL A 116 14.87 7.42 -13.75
N GLU A 117 15.81 7.82 -12.90
CA GLU A 117 15.53 8.80 -11.87
C GLU A 117 15.19 10.15 -12.55
N PRO A 118 14.03 10.78 -12.26
CA PRO A 118 13.72 12.10 -12.79
C PRO A 118 14.80 13.10 -12.35
N VAL A 119 15.60 13.59 -13.30
CA VAL A 119 16.67 14.53 -12.99
C VAL A 119 16.08 15.92 -12.78
N ASP A 120 16.42 16.55 -11.65
CA ASP A 120 16.14 17.96 -11.39
C ASP A 120 16.71 18.83 -12.53
N THR A 121 15.84 19.26 -13.43
CA THR A 121 16.24 20.13 -14.54
C THR A 121 16.16 21.59 -14.06
N PRO A 122 17.26 22.37 -14.10
CA PRO A 122 17.23 23.76 -13.66
C PRO A 122 16.17 24.57 -14.43
N GLY A 123 15.17 25.10 -13.73
CA GLY A 123 14.08 25.89 -14.29
C GLY A 123 12.76 25.14 -14.52
N ALA A 124 12.70 23.83 -14.27
CA ALA A 124 11.44 23.09 -14.13
C ALA A 124 10.78 23.38 -12.76
N PRO A 125 9.45 23.25 -12.62
CA PRO A 125 8.79 23.38 -11.32
C PRO A 125 9.42 22.43 -10.29
N THR A 126 9.69 22.96 -9.09
CA THR A 126 10.15 22.29 -7.87
C THR A 126 9.63 20.86 -7.68
N ALA A 127 10.50 19.95 -7.24
CA ALA A 127 10.22 18.60 -6.76
C ALA A 127 9.13 17.85 -7.56
N THR A 128 9.56 17.02 -8.52
CA THR A 128 8.67 16.30 -9.45
C THR A 128 7.81 15.21 -8.79
N GLY A 129 8.03 14.89 -7.51
CA GLY A 129 7.25 13.87 -6.79
C GLY A 129 7.23 14.03 -5.27
N VAL A 130 6.43 13.21 -4.61
CA VAL A 130 6.20 13.25 -3.14
C VAL A 130 7.50 13.14 -2.35
N SER A 131 8.37 12.19 -2.69
CA SER A 131 9.64 12.00 -1.98
C SER A 131 10.60 13.19 -2.16
N HIS A 132 10.61 13.84 -3.32
CA HIS A 132 11.35 15.08 -3.54
C HIS A 132 10.78 16.23 -2.69
N PHE A 133 9.46 16.41 -2.70
CA PHE A 133 8.83 17.45 -1.89
C PHE A 133 9.10 17.22 -0.40
N LEU A 134 8.97 15.99 0.08
CA LEU A 134 9.29 15.64 1.46
C LEU A 134 10.78 15.87 1.75
N ARG A 135 11.70 15.54 0.85
CA ARG A 135 13.15 15.79 1.01
C ARG A 135 13.53 17.26 0.99
N ASP A 136 12.84 18.13 0.25
CA ASP A 136 13.28 19.52 -0.01
C ASP A 136 12.46 20.58 0.72
N GLU A 137 11.15 20.32 0.90
CA GLU A 137 10.18 21.30 1.42
C GLU A 137 9.32 20.74 2.57
N GLY A 138 9.35 19.43 2.82
CA GLY A 138 8.49 18.74 3.79
C GLY A 138 8.62 19.24 5.23
N ALA A 139 7.50 19.71 5.80
CA ALA A 139 7.34 19.95 7.24
C ALA A 139 7.08 18.63 7.99
N PRO A 140 7.28 18.58 9.33
CA PRO A 140 6.99 17.39 10.14
C PRO A 140 5.58 16.84 9.94
N GLU A 141 4.59 17.71 9.82
CA GLU A 141 3.20 17.39 9.53
C GLU A 141 3.02 16.66 8.19
N HIS A 142 3.77 17.00 7.14
CA HIS A 142 3.73 16.28 5.86
C HIS A 142 4.29 14.86 6.00
N LEU A 143 5.35 14.68 6.78
CA LEU A 143 5.92 13.35 7.07
C LEU A 143 4.95 12.49 7.88
N ARG A 144 4.29 13.07 8.89
CA ARG A 144 3.25 12.42 9.68
C ARG A 144 2.07 11.97 8.81
N GLU A 145 1.56 12.85 7.95
CA GLU A 145 0.48 12.51 7.04
C GLU A 145 0.88 11.42 6.04
N TYR A 146 2.10 11.50 5.48
CA TYR A 146 2.61 10.49 4.56
C TYR A 146 2.68 9.12 5.24
N ALA A 147 3.25 9.03 6.45
CA ALA A 147 3.31 7.79 7.22
C ALA A 147 1.91 7.27 7.61
N ALA A 148 0.98 8.15 7.97
CA ALA A 148 -0.40 7.77 8.27
C ALA A 148 -1.12 7.15 7.06
N HIS A 149 -0.98 7.71 5.85
CA HIS A 149 -1.51 7.09 4.63
C HIS A 149 -0.87 5.73 4.37
N ARG A 150 0.47 5.70 4.36
CA ARG A 150 1.29 4.52 4.07
C ARG A 150 1.06 3.38 5.07
N SER A 151 0.63 3.67 6.30
CA SER A 151 0.32 2.67 7.33
C SER A 151 -0.70 1.62 6.91
N LEU A 152 -1.61 1.93 5.98
CA LEU A 152 -2.61 0.97 5.49
C LEU A 152 -2.02 -0.20 4.71
N TYR A 153 -0.82 0.01 4.14
CA TYR A 153 -0.03 -1.04 3.52
C TYR A 153 1.11 -1.48 4.42
N HIS A 154 1.99 -0.56 4.86
CA HIS A 154 3.25 -0.97 5.47
C HIS A 154 3.08 -1.74 6.79
N LEU A 155 1.98 -1.58 7.53
CA LEU A 155 1.72 -2.41 8.72
C LEU A 155 1.34 -3.89 8.39
N LYS A 156 1.27 -4.23 7.10
CA LYS A 156 1.16 -5.57 6.51
C LYS A 156 2.07 -5.71 5.26
N GLU A 157 3.21 -5.03 5.28
CA GLU A 157 4.20 -5.10 4.20
C GLU A 157 4.52 -6.56 3.84
N ALA A 158 4.69 -6.83 2.53
CA ALA A 158 4.83 -8.14 1.90
C ALA A 158 3.60 -9.08 1.93
N ASP A 159 2.64 -8.93 2.85
CA ASP A 159 1.48 -9.85 2.92
C ASP A 159 0.70 -9.96 1.58
N PRO A 160 0.41 -8.87 0.83
CA PRO A 160 -0.25 -8.96 -0.46
C PRO A 160 0.59 -9.65 -1.55
N HIS A 161 1.91 -9.53 -1.49
CA HIS A 161 2.84 -10.10 -2.47
C HIS A 161 3.02 -11.60 -2.25
N ALA A 162 2.98 -12.08 -1.00
CA ALA A 162 3.07 -13.49 -0.64
C ALA A 162 2.03 -14.38 -1.36
N TRP A 163 0.86 -13.84 -1.74
CA TRP A 163 -0.15 -14.57 -2.50
C TRP A 163 0.31 -15.05 -3.89
N VAL A 164 1.40 -14.49 -4.43
CA VAL A 164 1.99 -14.94 -5.70
C VAL A 164 2.77 -16.25 -5.52
N LEU A 165 3.33 -16.52 -4.34
CA LEU A 165 4.23 -17.65 -4.10
C LEU A 165 3.61 -19.03 -4.44
N PRO A 166 2.33 -19.32 -4.11
CA PRO A 166 1.69 -20.57 -4.52
C PRO A 166 1.51 -20.71 -6.05
N ARG A 167 1.61 -19.60 -6.79
CA ARG A 167 1.34 -19.52 -8.24
C ARG A 167 2.60 -19.53 -9.10
N LEU A 168 3.75 -19.26 -8.50
CA LEU A 168 5.06 -19.35 -9.14
C LEU A 168 5.71 -20.73 -8.94
N TRP A 169 6.59 -21.11 -9.87
CA TRP A 169 7.48 -22.28 -9.74
C TRP A 169 8.88 -22.00 -10.29
N GLY A 170 9.82 -22.93 -10.04
CA GLY A 170 11.20 -22.82 -10.50
C GLY A 170 11.92 -21.56 -10.02
N ARG A 171 12.69 -20.92 -10.92
CA ARG A 171 13.56 -19.79 -10.61
C ARG A 171 12.80 -18.58 -10.06
N ALA A 172 11.68 -18.21 -10.67
CA ALA A 172 10.84 -17.10 -10.21
C ALA A 172 10.36 -17.29 -8.77
N LYS A 173 9.90 -18.50 -8.42
CA LYS A 173 9.45 -18.82 -7.06
C LYS A 173 10.58 -18.70 -6.04
N ALA A 174 11.74 -19.27 -6.36
CA ALA A 174 12.88 -19.26 -5.45
C ALA A 174 13.37 -17.84 -5.19
N ALA A 175 13.42 -17.00 -6.23
CA ALA A 175 13.79 -15.59 -6.14
C ALA A 175 12.76 -14.78 -5.35
N MET A 176 11.47 -14.91 -5.67
CA MET A 176 10.39 -14.23 -4.95
C MET A 176 10.41 -14.58 -3.46
N ALA A 177 10.56 -15.88 -3.13
CA ALA A 177 10.61 -16.32 -1.73
C ALA A 177 11.84 -15.80 -0.98
N ALA A 178 12.96 -15.55 -1.67
CA ALA A 178 14.15 -14.99 -1.05
C ALA A 178 13.94 -13.52 -0.66
N VAL A 179 13.30 -12.73 -1.52
CA VAL A 179 12.96 -11.33 -1.22
C VAL A 179 11.93 -11.28 -0.10
N GLU A 180 10.83 -12.03 -0.20
CA GLU A 180 9.81 -12.11 0.86
C GLU A 180 10.40 -12.53 2.21
N PHE A 181 11.37 -13.45 2.23
CA PHE A 181 12.03 -13.84 3.47
C PHE A 181 12.78 -12.68 4.13
N ASP A 182 13.38 -11.79 3.34
CA ASP A 182 14.04 -10.58 3.83
C ASP A 182 13.02 -9.56 4.36
N GLU A 183 11.92 -9.32 3.62
CA GLU A 183 10.80 -8.46 4.05
C GLU A 183 10.19 -8.92 5.40
N TYR A 184 10.10 -10.23 5.62
CA TYR A 184 9.73 -10.83 6.90
C TYR A 184 10.88 -10.90 7.92
N GLY A 185 11.90 -10.05 7.77
CA GLY A 185 13.00 -9.84 8.72
C GLY A 185 14.04 -10.95 8.76
N GLY A 186 14.11 -11.82 7.75
CA GLY A 186 15.06 -12.93 7.68
C GLY A 186 14.91 -13.92 8.86
N GLY A 187 13.68 -14.09 9.34
CA GLY A 187 13.37 -14.92 10.52
C GLY A 187 13.56 -14.23 11.88
N ARG A 188 13.83 -12.92 11.90
CA ARG A 188 13.94 -12.10 13.12
C ARG A 188 12.68 -11.23 13.27
N PRO A 189 11.79 -11.50 14.24
CA PRO A 189 10.51 -10.80 14.35
C PRO A 189 10.66 -9.29 14.55
N GLU A 190 11.72 -8.84 15.22
CA GLU A 190 12.06 -7.43 15.41
C GLU A 190 12.57 -6.72 14.15
N ARG A 191 12.78 -7.47 13.05
CA ARG A 191 13.23 -6.96 11.75
C ARG A 191 12.17 -7.07 10.65
N VAL A 192 11.00 -7.62 10.95
CA VAL A 192 9.88 -7.62 9.99
C VAL A 192 9.59 -6.17 9.59
N HIS A 193 9.51 -5.87 8.29
CA HIS A 193 9.42 -4.49 7.81
C HIS A 193 8.18 -3.76 8.34
N ALA A 194 7.05 -4.48 8.50
CA ALA A 194 5.87 -3.94 9.17
C ALA A 194 6.12 -3.49 10.62
N ARG A 195 7.01 -4.18 11.36
CA ARG A 195 7.43 -3.76 12.70
C ARG A 195 8.33 -2.52 12.64
N LEU A 196 9.27 -2.50 11.70
CA LEU A 196 10.15 -1.34 11.50
C LEU A 196 9.36 -0.08 11.13
N PHE A 197 8.30 -0.23 10.31
CA PHE A 197 7.39 0.87 9.98
C PHE A 197 6.61 1.37 11.21
N ALA A 198 6.15 0.46 12.08
CA ALA A 198 5.51 0.84 13.34
C ALA A 198 6.48 1.60 14.28
N ASP A 199 7.75 1.22 14.32
CA ASP A 199 8.77 1.94 15.10
C ASP A 199 9.06 3.33 14.47
N LEU A 200 9.07 3.46 13.14
CA LEU A 200 9.10 4.75 12.44
C LEU A 200 7.90 5.63 12.81
N MET A 201 6.68 5.07 12.84
CA MET A 201 5.48 5.81 13.20
C MET A 201 5.54 6.33 14.64
N THR A 202 6.10 5.53 15.55
CA THR A 202 6.33 5.94 16.94
C THR A 202 7.23 7.18 17.01
N ASP A 203 8.32 7.20 16.24
CA ASP A 203 9.24 8.34 16.15
C ASP A 203 8.59 9.61 15.55
N LEU A 204 7.49 9.45 14.80
CA LEU A 204 6.69 10.56 14.26
C LEU A 204 5.51 10.93 15.17
N ASP A 205 5.39 10.30 16.34
CA ASP A 205 4.28 10.49 17.29
C ASP A 205 2.92 10.19 16.63
N LEU A 206 2.85 9.01 16.01
CA LEU A 206 1.65 8.42 15.42
C LEU A 206 1.25 7.15 16.19
N ASP A 207 -0.06 6.91 16.28
CA ASP A 207 -0.61 5.62 16.72
C ASP A 207 -0.21 4.52 15.73
N THR A 208 0.28 3.38 16.23
CA THR A 208 0.80 2.27 15.42
C THR A 208 -0.18 1.13 15.24
N GLY A 209 -1.42 1.29 15.73
CA GLY A 209 -2.47 0.30 15.63
C GLY A 209 -2.79 -0.05 14.17
N TYR A 210 -2.84 -1.34 13.87
CA TYR A 210 -3.19 -1.84 12.54
C TYR A 210 -4.56 -1.29 12.12
N GLY A 211 -4.60 -0.60 10.98
CA GLY A 211 -5.82 0.03 10.45
C GLY A 211 -6.30 1.29 11.18
N HIS A 212 -5.53 1.84 12.13
CA HIS A 212 -5.92 3.03 12.91
C HIS A 212 -6.33 4.23 12.03
N TYR A 213 -5.57 4.49 10.97
CA TYR A 213 -5.80 5.64 10.09
C TYR A 213 -6.82 5.38 8.96
N LEU A 214 -7.48 4.23 8.93
CA LEU A 214 -8.38 3.86 7.83
C LEU A 214 -9.45 4.92 7.55
N ASP A 215 -10.09 5.47 8.59
CA ASP A 215 -11.09 6.54 8.42
C ASP A 215 -10.49 7.88 7.97
N ALA A 216 -9.20 8.12 8.23
CA ALA A 216 -8.52 9.37 7.91
C ALA A 216 -7.92 9.40 6.49
N THR A 217 -7.56 8.26 5.90
CA THR A 217 -6.90 8.20 4.57
C THR A 217 -7.85 8.45 3.40
N CYS A 218 -7.28 8.82 2.26
CA CYS A 218 -8.03 9.14 1.04
C CYS A 218 -8.23 7.91 0.12
N ALA A 219 -9.16 8.02 -0.83
CA ALA A 219 -9.45 6.97 -1.81
C ALA A 219 -8.22 6.57 -2.65
N GLU A 220 -7.32 7.51 -2.95
CA GLU A 220 -6.12 7.23 -3.75
C GLU A 220 -5.17 6.28 -3.01
N MET A 221 -5.01 6.43 -1.69
CA MET A 221 -4.23 5.48 -0.90
C MET A 221 -4.94 4.11 -0.84
N LEU A 222 -6.26 4.09 -0.64
CA LEU A 222 -7.04 2.85 -0.65
C LEU A 222 -6.92 2.11 -1.99
N ALA A 223 -6.96 2.82 -3.11
CA ALA A 223 -6.78 2.26 -4.44
C ALA A 223 -5.42 1.58 -4.61
N ASN A 224 -4.34 2.20 -4.12
CA ASN A 224 -3.00 1.61 -4.12
C ASN A 224 -2.97 0.28 -3.33
N VAL A 225 -3.50 0.25 -2.10
CA VAL A 225 -3.53 -1.01 -1.30
C VAL A 225 -4.44 -2.07 -1.93
N ASN A 226 -5.58 -1.65 -2.46
CA ASN A 226 -6.55 -2.54 -3.11
C ASN A 226 -5.99 -3.16 -4.39
N LEU A 227 -5.15 -2.46 -5.15
CA LEU A 227 -4.48 -2.98 -6.34
C LEU A 227 -3.65 -4.24 -6.00
N MET A 228 -2.89 -4.18 -4.91
CA MET A 228 -2.04 -5.28 -4.46
C MET A 228 -2.87 -6.52 -4.14
N SER A 229 -3.98 -6.33 -3.42
CA SER A 229 -4.89 -7.42 -3.03
C SER A 229 -5.66 -7.97 -4.23
N LEU A 230 -6.07 -7.11 -5.17
CA LEU A 230 -6.69 -7.51 -6.44
C LEU A 230 -5.76 -8.43 -7.22
N PHE A 231 -4.50 -8.04 -7.43
CA PHE A 231 -3.54 -8.88 -8.14
C PHE A 231 -3.19 -10.14 -7.33
N GLY A 232 -3.02 -10.00 -6.01
CA GLY A 232 -2.68 -11.07 -5.09
C GLY A 232 -3.75 -12.15 -4.97
N LEU A 233 -5.03 -11.83 -4.94
CA LEU A 233 -6.08 -12.85 -4.77
C LEU A 233 -6.48 -13.52 -6.08
N HIS A 234 -6.21 -12.92 -7.24
CA HIS A 234 -6.60 -13.48 -8.55
C HIS A 234 -5.47 -14.18 -9.29
N ARG A 235 -5.52 -15.51 -9.43
CA ARG A 235 -4.47 -16.31 -10.11
C ARG A 235 -4.17 -15.80 -11.53
N GLY A 236 -5.19 -15.31 -12.23
CA GLY A 236 -5.05 -14.74 -13.57
C GLY A 236 -4.21 -13.47 -13.61
N LEU A 237 -4.08 -12.75 -12.50
CA LEU A 237 -3.35 -11.48 -12.40
C LEU A 237 -1.95 -11.65 -11.78
N ARG A 238 -1.40 -12.87 -11.74
CA ARG A 238 -0.07 -13.13 -11.15
C ARG A 238 1.05 -12.36 -11.86
N GLY A 239 0.97 -12.19 -13.19
CA GLY A 239 1.90 -11.36 -13.94
C GLY A 239 1.84 -9.90 -13.49
N ALA A 240 0.63 -9.37 -13.33
CA ALA A 240 0.41 -8.02 -12.82
C ALA A 240 0.92 -7.83 -11.38
N LEU A 241 0.78 -8.83 -10.51
CA LEU A 241 1.40 -8.76 -9.16
C LEU A 241 2.93 -8.72 -9.24
N VAL A 242 3.55 -9.51 -10.12
CA VAL A 242 5.00 -9.48 -10.35
C VAL A 242 5.44 -8.13 -10.92
N GLY A 243 4.67 -7.54 -11.83
CA GLY A 243 4.91 -6.20 -12.35
C GLY A 243 4.84 -5.13 -11.26
N HIS A 244 3.77 -5.13 -10.46
CA HIS A 244 3.63 -4.27 -9.30
C HIS A 244 4.81 -4.41 -8.32
N PHE A 245 5.20 -5.65 -8.02
CA PHE A 245 6.34 -5.95 -7.16
C PHE A 245 7.65 -5.38 -7.74
N ALA A 246 7.86 -5.50 -9.05
CA ALA A 246 9.02 -4.89 -9.70
C ALA A 246 9.04 -3.36 -9.59
N THR A 247 7.88 -2.70 -9.72
CA THR A 247 7.79 -1.24 -9.53
C THR A 247 8.25 -0.82 -8.14
N VAL A 248 7.78 -1.49 -7.09
CA VAL A 248 8.16 -1.12 -5.71
C VAL A 248 9.64 -1.38 -5.46
N GLU A 249 10.17 -2.53 -5.87
CA GLU A 249 11.58 -2.90 -5.63
C GLU A 249 12.56 -2.03 -6.42
N ILE A 250 12.26 -1.73 -7.69
CA ILE A 250 13.16 -0.92 -8.54
C ILE A 250 13.20 0.54 -8.05
N THR A 251 12.06 1.08 -7.59
CA THR A 251 11.95 2.50 -7.22
C THR A 251 12.21 2.76 -5.73
N SER A 252 12.24 1.72 -4.89
CA SER A 252 12.36 1.87 -3.44
C SER A 252 13.69 2.49 -3.02
N SER A 253 14.85 1.96 -3.44
CA SER A 253 16.15 2.48 -2.98
C SER A 253 16.34 4.00 -3.21
N PRO A 254 16.10 4.57 -4.41
CA PRO A 254 16.19 6.03 -4.58
C PRO A 254 15.10 6.78 -3.81
N GLY A 255 13.87 6.27 -3.72
CA GLY A 255 12.79 6.87 -2.94
C GLY A 255 13.10 6.94 -1.44
N SER A 256 13.52 5.82 -0.88
CA SER A 256 13.91 5.62 0.52
C SER A 256 15.11 6.49 0.88
N ARG A 257 16.09 6.68 -0.01
CA ARG A 257 17.20 7.62 0.23
C ARG A 257 16.72 9.04 0.49
N ARG A 258 15.76 9.52 -0.32
CA ARG A 258 15.16 10.86 -0.17
C ARG A 258 14.32 10.97 1.11
N LEU A 259 13.57 9.92 1.44
CA LEU A 259 12.76 9.87 2.67
C LEU A 259 13.64 9.82 3.93
N ALA A 260 14.75 9.08 3.91
CA ALA A 260 15.73 9.08 4.99
C ALA A 260 16.35 10.47 5.21
N GLU A 261 16.63 11.21 4.12
CA GLU A 261 17.09 12.61 4.20
C GLU A 261 16.00 13.54 4.75
N ALA A 262 14.75 13.38 4.31
CA ALA A 262 13.61 14.11 4.84
C ALA A 262 13.45 13.90 6.36
N MET A 263 13.55 12.64 6.82
CA MET A 263 13.50 12.28 8.24
C MET A 263 14.65 12.92 9.03
N ARG A 264 15.88 12.91 8.49
CA ARG A 264 17.04 13.58 9.09
C ARG A 264 16.83 15.08 9.24
N ARG A 265 16.35 15.76 8.18
CA ARG A 265 16.10 17.20 8.21
C ARG A 265 14.99 17.59 9.18
N ALA A 266 13.95 16.78 9.29
CA ALA A 266 12.86 16.99 10.23
C ALA A 266 13.24 16.68 11.69
N GLY A 267 14.44 16.14 11.94
CA GLY A 267 14.86 15.72 13.28
C GLY A 267 14.05 14.53 13.82
N ALA A 268 13.51 13.69 12.92
CA ALA A 268 12.82 12.47 13.31
C ALA A 268 13.79 11.51 14.03
N GLY A 269 13.23 10.64 14.86
CA GLY A 269 14.01 9.71 15.68
C GLY A 269 14.84 8.69 14.87
N PRO A 270 15.67 7.88 15.55
CA PRO A 270 16.52 6.89 14.91
C PRO A 270 15.76 5.78 14.16
N ALA A 271 14.60 5.32 14.65
CA ALA A 271 13.82 4.29 13.99
C ALA A 271 13.20 4.79 12.67
N ALA A 272 12.74 6.04 12.63
CA ALA A 272 12.21 6.64 11.40
C ALA A 272 13.26 6.74 10.28
N ARG A 273 14.51 7.00 10.63
CA ARG A 273 15.63 7.00 9.67
C ARG A 273 16.00 5.57 9.29
N PHE A 274 16.09 4.70 10.28
CA PHE A 274 16.49 3.31 10.13
C PHE A 274 15.61 2.54 9.14
N PHE A 275 14.28 2.70 9.20
CA PHE A 275 13.37 2.06 8.24
C PHE A 275 13.75 2.34 6.78
N TYR A 276 13.99 3.61 6.43
CA TYR A 276 14.34 3.96 5.05
C TYR A 276 15.81 3.66 4.72
N ASP A 277 16.74 3.79 5.66
CA ASP A 277 18.14 3.43 5.43
C ASP A 277 18.28 1.91 5.14
N GLU A 278 17.46 1.06 5.79
CA GLU A 278 17.39 -0.39 5.49
C GLU A 278 16.97 -0.65 4.03
N HIS A 279 15.88 -0.01 3.57
CA HIS A 279 15.37 -0.15 2.19
C HIS A 279 16.34 0.44 1.15
N VAL A 280 17.24 1.35 1.52
CA VAL A 280 18.30 1.81 0.59
C VAL A 280 19.28 0.68 0.30
N GLU A 281 19.66 -0.10 1.32
CA GLU A 281 20.68 -1.15 1.22
C GLU A 281 20.11 -2.47 0.71
N ALA A 282 18.99 -2.94 1.27
CA ALA A 282 18.34 -4.20 0.90
C ALA A 282 17.83 -4.15 -0.55
N ASP A 283 17.09 -3.11 -0.90
CA ASP A 283 16.37 -3.08 -2.18
C ASP A 283 17.27 -2.83 -3.38
N ALA A 284 18.49 -2.31 -3.16
CA ALA A 284 19.51 -2.25 -4.20
C ALA A 284 19.92 -3.65 -4.69
N VAL A 285 19.82 -4.67 -3.82
CA VAL A 285 20.02 -6.08 -4.19
C VAL A 285 18.72 -6.67 -4.74
N HIS A 286 17.57 -6.36 -4.14
CA HIS A 286 16.27 -6.85 -4.58
C HIS A 286 15.94 -6.43 -6.01
N GLU A 287 16.24 -5.19 -6.40
CA GLU A 287 16.03 -4.68 -7.77
C GLU A 287 16.60 -5.64 -8.84
N GLN A 288 17.84 -6.12 -8.64
CA GLN A 288 18.49 -7.05 -9.56
C GLN A 288 17.87 -8.44 -9.53
N ILE A 289 17.50 -8.94 -8.34
CA ILE A 289 16.84 -10.24 -8.16
C ILE A 289 15.48 -10.23 -8.86
N VAL A 290 14.70 -9.16 -8.68
CA VAL A 290 13.36 -9.05 -9.26
C VAL A 290 13.42 -8.97 -10.78
N ARG A 291 14.24 -8.09 -11.35
CA ARG A 291 14.35 -7.99 -12.81
C ARG A 291 14.88 -9.26 -13.46
N ARG A 292 15.92 -9.88 -12.89
CA ARG A 292 16.63 -10.99 -13.57
C ARG A 292 16.05 -12.35 -13.25
N ASP A 293 15.66 -12.58 -12.01
CA ASP A 293 15.28 -13.91 -11.53
C ASP A 293 13.78 -14.06 -11.32
N VAL A 294 13.08 -13.03 -10.81
CA VAL A 294 11.61 -13.08 -10.69
C VAL A 294 10.95 -12.91 -12.06
N ILE A 295 11.12 -11.75 -12.71
CA ILE A 295 10.57 -11.49 -14.04
C ILE A 295 11.18 -12.44 -15.07
N GLY A 296 12.52 -12.51 -15.13
CA GLY A 296 13.19 -13.38 -16.09
C GLY A 296 12.80 -14.85 -15.92
N GLY A 297 12.71 -15.34 -14.69
CA GLY A 297 12.27 -16.71 -14.42
C GLY A 297 10.80 -16.96 -14.75
N LEU A 298 9.93 -15.95 -14.59
CA LEU A 298 8.51 -16.03 -14.94
C LEU A 298 8.35 -16.14 -16.45
N LEU A 299 8.95 -15.22 -17.22
CA LEU A 299 8.76 -15.14 -18.67
C LEU A 299 9.50 -16.24 -19.44
N GLU A 300 10.52 -16.87 -18.84
CA GLU A 300 11.08 -18.11 -19.38
C GLU A 300 10.09 -19.29 -19.34
N GLN A 301 9.19 -19.30 -18.35
CA GLN A 301 8.22 -20.38 -18.15
C GLN A 301 6.86 -20.07 -18.78
N GLU A 302 6.44 -18.80 -18.69
CA GLU A 302 5.13 -18.29 -19.06
C GLU A 302 5.29 -16.97 -19.86
N PRO A 303 5.87 -17.03 -21.08
CA PRO A 303 6.16 -15.83 -21.89
C PRO A 303 4.90 -15.02 -22.25
N GLU A 304 3.72 -15.66 -22.25
CA GLU A 304 2.44 -14.99 -22.49
C GLU A 304 2.06 -13.95 -21.43
N LEU A 305 2.73 -13.93 -20.27
CA LEU A 305 2.46 -12.99 -19.18
C LEU A 305 3.18 -11.65 -19.32
N GLU A 306 3.94 -11.41 -20.39
CA GLU A 306 4.69 -10.15 -20.56
C GLU A 306 3.76 -8.92 -20.50
N GLU A 307 2.59 -8.99 -21.14
CA GLU A 307 1.58 -7.92 -21.12
C GLU A 307 0.99 -7.72 -19.71
N ASP A 308 0.79 -8.80 -18.95
CA ASP A 308 0.30 -8.71 -17.58
C ASP A 308 1.34 -8.08 -16.64
N VAL A 309 2.63 -8.43 -16.80
CA VAL A 309 3.73 -7.80 -16.04
C VAL A 309 3.82 -6.32 -16.35
N THR A 310 3.76 -5.95 -17.63
CA THR A 310 3.74 -4.54 -18.08
C THR A 310 2.55 -3.81 -17.48
N PHE A 311 1.34 -4.37 -17.56
CA PHE A 311 0.14 -3.77 -16.96
C PHE A 311 0.28 -3.59 -15.44
N GLY A 312 0.92 -4.53 -14.74
CA GLY A 312 1.20 -4.41 -13.31
C GLY A 312 2.08 -3.21 -12.96
N ILE A 313 3.10 -2.94 -13.78
CA ILE A 313 3.97 -1.77 -13.64
C ILE A 313 3.16 -0.51 -13.87
N ASP A 314 2.51 -0.42 -15.03
CA ASP A 314 1.81 0.79 -15.47
C ASP A 314 0.69 1.18 -14.51
N ALA A 315 -0.09 0.20 -14.04
CA ALA A 315 -1.20 0.43 -13.11
C ALA A 315 -0.69 0.91 -11.74
N THR A 316 0.48 0.44 -11.31
CA THR A 316 1.10 0.87 -10.05
C THR A 316 1.56 2.32 -10.17
N GLU A 317 2.29 2.67 -11.24
CA GLU A 317 2.73 4.06 -11.47
C GLU A 317 1.55 5.02 -11.64
N TYR A 318 0.49 4.59 -12.34
CA TYR A 318 -0.73 5.38 -12.51
C TYR A 318 -1.39 5.72 -11.16
N LEU A 319 -1.58 4.74 -10.27
CA LEU A 319 -2.20 4.98 -8.97
C LEU A 319 -1.28 5.73 -8.00
N GLU A 320 0.02 5.50 -8.04
CA GLU A 320 1.01 6.26 -7.27
C GLU A 320 1.09 7.72 -7.72
N GLY A 321 1.00 7.98 -9.03
CA GLY A 321 0.92 9.32 -9.61
C GLY A 321 -0.31 10.07 -9.10
N ARG A 322 -1.50 9.45 -9.14
CA ARG A 322 -2.74 10.03 -8.61
C ARG A 322 -2.65 10.33 -7.12
N PHE A 323 -2.08 9.40 -6.33
CA PHE A 323 -1.86 9.62 -4.91
C PHE A 323 -0.90 10.80 -4.67
N GLY A 324 0.21 10.85 -5.41
CA GLY A 324 1.17 11.94 -5.31
C GLY A 324 0.57 13.30 -5.66
N GLU A 325 -0.21 13.40 -6.74
CA GLU A 325 -0.94 14.61 -7.12
C GLU A 325 -1.87 15.07 -5.99
N ARG A 326 -2.62 14.15 -5.38
CA ARG A 326 -3.54 14.45 -4.27
C ARG A 326 -2.82 15.01 -3.04
N LEU A 327 -1.68 14.40 -2.66
CA LEU A 327 -0.86 14.84 -1.53
C LEU A 327 -0.27 16.22 -1.79
N LEU A 328 0.45 16.37 -2.91
CA LEU A 328 1.14 17.61 -3.27
C LEU A 328 0.17 18.78 -3.44
N ALA A 329 -1.01 18.56 -4.04
CA ALA A 329 -2.02 19.59 -4.17
C ALA A 329 -2.55 20.09 -2.81
N ALA A 330 -2.68 19.19 -1.82
CA ALA A 330 -3.11 19.58 -0.47
C ALA A 330 -2.02 20.37 0.25
N TRP A 331 -0.80 19.83 0.27
CA TRP A 331 0.33 20.41 0.99
C TRP A 331 0.75 21.77 0.42
N ARG A 332 0.84 21.91 -0.91
CA ARG A 332 1.12 23.20 -1.57
C ARG A 332 0.04 24.26 -1.30
N ALA A 333 -1.18 23.82 -1.00
CA ALA A 333 -2.28 24.71 -0.60
C ALA A 333 -2.37 24.93 0.92
N GLY A 334 -1.41 24.42 1.71
CA GLY A 334 -1.39 24.54 3.17
C GLY A 334 -2.55 23.80 3.86
N ARG A 335 -3.06 22.73 3.25
CA ARG A 335 -4.15 21.91 3.79
C ARG A 335 -3.66 20.49 4.05
N SER A 336 -4.35 19.81 4.97
CA SER A 336 -4.14 18.38 5.19
C SER A 336 -4.49 17.57 3.95
N SER A 337 -3.67 16.56 3.66
CA SER A 337 -3.96 15.55 2.64
C SER A 337 -4.94 14.48 3.12
N LEU A 338 -5.08 14.31 4.44
CA LEU A 338 -6.03 13.39 5.07
C LEU A 338 -7.46 13.94 5.00
N ARG A 339 -8.44 13.04 5.05
CA ARG A 339 -9.86 13.38 5.22
C ARG A 339 -10.13 13.97 6.60
N THR A 340 -9.48 13.40 7.61
CA THR A 340 -9.51 13.86 8.99
C THR A 340 -8.09 14.29 9.35
N PRO A 341 -7.81 15.60 9.48
CA PRO A 341 -6.49 16.10 9.82
C PRO A 341 -5.97 15.51 11.13
N LEU A 342 -4.66 15.24 11.20
CA LEU A 342 -4.03 14.84 12.44
C LEU A 342 -4.05 16.00 13.44
N PRO A 343 -3.99 15.70 14.75
CA PRO A 343 -3.61 16.69 15.75
C PRO A 343 -2.26 17.35 15.38
N PRO A 344 -2.02 18.61 15.82
CA PRO A 344 -0.76 19.29 15.58
C PRO A 344 0.43 18.45 16.06
N ALA A 345 1.54 18.50 15.31
CA ALA A 345 2.76 17.83 15.73
C ALA A 345 3.26 18.39 17.08
N PRO A 346 3.80 17.55 17.97
CA PRO A 346 4.40 18.00 19.21
C PRO A 346 5.60 18.91 18.95
N GLU A 347 5.82 19.89 19.83
CA GLU A 347 6.90 20.89 19.70
C GLU A 347 8.29 20.26 19.54
N ALA A 348 8.52 19.05 20.06
CA ALA A 348 9.78 18.33 19.94
C ALA A 348 10.16 17.99 18.48
N LEU A 349 9.17 17.70 17.62
CA LEU A 349 9.39 17.46 16.18
C LEU A 349 9.55 18.77 15.39
N VAL A 350 8.94 19.86 15.87
CA VAL A 350 8.98 21.18 15.21
C VAL A 350 10.26 21.95 15.57
N GLY A 351 10.76 21.80 16.81
CA GLY A 351 11.92 22.51 17.34
C GLY A 351 13.26 22.07 16.75
N ALA A 352 13.39 20.81 16.34
CA ALA A 352 14.61 20.28 15.73
C ALA A 352 14.90 20.86 14.33
N SER A 353 13.88 21.28 13.58
CA SER A 353 14.07 21.92 12.27
C SER A 353 14.46 23.41 12.36
N ARG A 354 14.24 24.09 13.49
CA ARG A 354 14.55 25.53 13.63
C ARG A 354 15.97 25.84 14.09
N THR A 355 16.68 24.86 14.66
CA THR A 355 18.06 25.06 15.16
C THR A 355 19.15 25.06 14.07
N GLY A 356 18.79 24.97 12.79
CA GLY A 356 19.73 24.96 11.66
C GLY A 356 19.80 26.25 10.82
N GLN A 357 19.06 27.30 11.16
CA GLN A 357 18.99 28.53 10.35
C GLN A 357 19.54 29.81 11.00
N ASP A 358 20.07 29.76 12.22
CA ASP A 358 20.70 30.91 12.87
C ASP A 358 22.07 30.55 13.45
N ILE A 359 23.11 30.38 12.61
CA ILE A 359 24.52 30.72 12.90
C ILE A 359 25.22 31.18 11.62
#